data_AF-A0A2W5YPH2-F1
#
_entry.id   AF-A0A2W5YPH2-F1
#
_cell.length_a   1.000
_cell.length_b   1.000
_cell.length_c   1.000
_cell.angle_alpha   90.00
_cell.angle_beta   90.00
_cell.angle_gamma   90.00
#
_symmetry.space_group_name_H-M   'P 1'
#
loop_
_entity.id
_entity.type
_entity.pdbx_description
1 polymer ?
#
loop_
_entity_poly.entity_id
_entity_poly.type
_entity_poly.pdbx_seq_one_letter_code
_entity_poly.pdbx_strand_id
1 'polypeptide(L)'
;MKTLNSLKAPFGKGKFSPIRNIRYLQWEDAFEVDFDDGLSFLEPHNSIRAANHIAKNAKVQSVEVEDELRSGFFVHYDKGQTAEVSWSFIRERPPRNGSR
;
A
#
# COMPACT_ATOMS: atom_id res chain seq x y z
N MET A 1 -16.36 4.83 -12.00
CA MET A 1 -15.09 4.51 -11.32
C MET A 1 -15.19 5.05 -9.90
N LYS A 2 -15.52 4.21 -8.90
CA LYS A 2 -15.54 4.66 -7.50
C LYS A 2 -14.08 4.88 -7.11
N THR A 3 -13.70 6.11 -6.81
CA THR A 3 -12.38 6.45 -6.29
C THR A 3 -12.21 5.72 -4.96
N LEU A 4 -11.48 4.60 -4.98
CA LEU A 4 -11.26 3.72 -3.82
C LEU A 4 -10.53 4.41 -2.65
N ASN A 5 -10.04 5.63 -2.87
CA ASN A 5 -9.10 6.32 -1.99
C ASN A 5 -9.45 7.81 -1.77
N SER A 6 -10.74 8.17 -1.78
CA SER A 6 -11.18 9.55 -1.47
C SER A 6 -10.70 10.03 -0.09
N LEU A 7 -10.50 9.10 0.84
CA LEU A 7 -10.05 9.32 2.22
C LEU A 7 -8.55 9.63 2.36
N LYS A 8 -7.72 9.48 1.31
CA LYS A 8 -6.31 9.86 1.41
C LYS A 8 -6.17 11.35 1.71
N ALA A 9 -5.44 11.67 2.77
CA ALA A 9 -5.12 13.03 3.16
C ALA A 9 -4.14 13.67 2.16
N PRO A 10 -4.03 15.01 2.13
CA PRO A 10 -2.91 15.67 1.46
C PRO A 10 -1.56 15.21 2.05
N PHE A 11 -0.51 15.26 1.24
CA PHE A 11 0.87 14.98 1.68
C PHE A 11 1.24 15.77 2.94
N GLY A 12 1.78 15.08 3.95
CA GLY A 12 2.18 15.62 5.24
C GLY A 12 1.05 16.10 6.14
N LYS A 13 -0.21 15.74 5.82
CA LYS A 13 -1.40 16.08 6.62
C LYS A 13 -2.11 14.84 7.19
N GLY A 14 -1.65 13.64 6.87
CA GLY A 14 -2.17 12.42 7.44
C GLY A 14 -1.82 12.30 8.93
N LYS A 15 -2.67 11.61 9.69
CA LYS A 15 -2.39 11.21 11.07
C LYS A 15 -2.02 9.73 11.09
N PHE A 16 -0.87 9.43 11.67
CA PHE A 16 -0.38 8.07 11.81
C PHE A 16 -1.40 7.17 12.51
N SER A 17 -1.56 5.96 11.99
CA SER A 17 -2.32 4.88 12.59
C SER A 17 -1.64 3.57 12.19
N PRO A 18 -1.36 2.65 13.12
CA PRO A 18 -0.74 1.37 12.80
C PRO A 18 -1.59 0.54 11.83
N ILE A 19 -0.93 -0.22 10.96
CA ILE A 19 -1.58 -1.24 10.14
C ILE A 19 -2.00 -2.42 11.03
N ARG A 20 -3.27 -2.80 10.96
CA ARG A 20 -3.85 -3.92 11.71
C ARG A 20 -3.78 -5.22 10.94
N ASN A 21 -4.08 -5.16 9.64
CA ASN A 21 -4.16 -6.33 8.78
C ASN A 21 -3.92 -5.95 7.32
N ILE A 22 -3.38 -6.89 6.55
CA ILE A 22 -3.23 -6.77 5.10
C ILE A 22 -3.75 -8.02 4.41
N ARG A 23 -4.32 -7.86 3.22
CA ARG A 23 -4.78 -8.99 2.42
C ARG A 23 -4.67 -8.66 0.93
N TYR A 24 -4.05 -9.57 0.18
CA TYR A 24 -4.08 -9.50 -1.27
C TYR A 24 -5.39 -10.09 -1.81
N LEU A 25 -6.19 -9.26 -2.45
CA LEU A 25 -7.42 -9.65 -3.14
C LEU A 25 -7.09 -9.98 -4.59
N GLN A 26 -6.69 -11.24 -4.84
CA GLN A 26 -6.21 -11.67 -6.15
C GLN A 26 -7.20 -11.39 -7.30
N TRP A 27 -8.51 -11.51 -7.06
CA TRP A 27 -9.54 -11.23 -8.07
C TRP A 27 -9.64 -9.75 -8.45
N GLU A 28 -9.31 -8.84 -7.53
CA GLU A 28 -9.34 -7.38 -7.75
C GLU A 28 -7.97 -6.81 -8.12
N ASP A 29 -6.92 -7.64 -8.06
CA ASP A 29 -5.51 -7.26 -8.16
C ASP A 29 -5.17 -6.03 -7.30
N ALA A 30 -5.55 -6.10 -6.02
CA ALA A 30 -5.38 -5.02 -5.05
C ALA A 30 -5.12 -5.55 -3.63
N PHE A 31 -4.65 -4.66 -2.77
CA PHE A 31 -4.37 -4.95 -1.36
C PHE A 31 -5.37 -4.20 -0.49
N GLU A 32 -6.14 -4.95 0.29
CA GLU A 32 -6.95 -4.41 1.37
C GLU A 32 -6.04 -4.20 2.58
N VAL A 33 -6.02 -2.98 3.10
CA VAL A 33 -5.22 -2.58 4.26
C VAL A 33 -6.13 -1.98 5.31
N ASP A 34 -6.18 -2.64 6.47
CA ASP A 34 -6.94 -2.18 7.63
C ASP A 34 -6.02 -1.48 8.63
N PHE A 35 -6.50 -0.41 9.22
CA PHE A 35 -5.79 0.36 10.25
C PHE A 35 -6.47 0.25 11.62
N ASP A 36 -5.71 0.52 12.68
CA ASP A 36 -6.23 0.52 14.06
C ASP A 36 -7.24 1.66 14.32
N ASP A 37 -7.29 2.69 13.47
CA ASP A 37 -8.26 3.78 13.55
C ASP A 37 -9.63 3.42 12.92
N GLY A 38 -9.79 2.16 12.51
CA GLY A 38 -11.02 1.64 11.92
C GLY A 38 -11.20 1.97 10.44
N LEU A 39 -10.23 2.63 9.80
CA LEU A 39 -10.27 2.89 8.36
C LEU A 39 -9.65 1.72 7.58
N SER A 40 -10.20 1.48 6.39
CA SER A 40 -9.70 0.49 5.44
C SER A 40 -9.50 1.13 4.07
N PHE A 41 -8.42 0.75 3.40
CA PHE A 41 -8.03 1.26 2.09
C PHE A 41 -7.84 0.10 1.14
N LEU A 42 -8.21 0.30 -0.13
CA LEU A 42 -7.92 -0.65 -1.19
C LEU A 42 -6.85 -0.05 -2.10
N GLU A 43 -5.63 -0.57 -1.98
CA GLU A 43 -4.47 -0.11 -2.75
C GLU A 43 -4.29 -0.97 -4.01
N PRO A 44 -4.40 -0.38 -5.21
CA PRO A 44 -4.18 -1.11 -6.45
C PRO A 44 -2.76 -1.65 -6.58
N HIS A 45 -2.62 -2.91 -6.95
CA HIS A 45 -1.32 -3.57 -7.07
C HIS A 45 -0.41 -2.89 -8.10
N ASN A 46 -0.98 -2.35 -9.19
CA ASN A 46 -0.23 -1.63 -10.21
C ASN A 46 0.54 -0.42 -9.65
N SER A 47 0.00 0.25 -8.64
CA SER A 47 0.59 1.45 -8.02
C SER A 47 1.79 1.06 -7.15
N ILE A 48 1.65 -0.03 -6.40
CA ILE A 48 2.73 -0.62 -5.60
C ILE A 48 3.88 -1.08 -6.51
N ARG A 49 3.57 -1.79 -7.60
CA ARG A 49 4.58 -2.23 -8.57
C ARG A 49 5.34 -1.07 -9.20
N ALA A 50 4.62 -0.03 -9.62
CA ALA A 50 5.23 1.14 -10.24
C ALA A 50 6.18 1.86 -9.27
N ALA A 51 5.78 2.01 -8.00
CA ALA A 51 6.60 2.67 -6.98
C ALA A 51 7.84 1.86 -6.57
N ASN A 52 7.77 0.53 -6.64
CA ASN A 52 8.82 -0.38 -6.17
C ASN A 52 9.60 -1.07 -7.31
N HIS A 53 9.40 -0.67 -8.56
CA HIS A 53 10.05 -1.27 -9.74
C HIS A 53 9.85 -2.79 -9.87
N ILE A 54 8.68 -3.29 -9.50
CA ILE A 54 8.35 -4.72 -9.56
C ILE A 54 7.99 -5.12 -11.00
N ALA A 55 8.54 -6.24 -11.48
CA ALA A 55 8.24 -6.74 -12.82
C ALA A 55 6.75 -7.09 -12.95
N LYS A 56 6.12 -6.74 -14.08
CA LYS A 56 4.68 -6.95 -14.31
C LYS A 56 4.21 -8.41 -14.18
N ASN A 57 5.11 -9.37 -14.41
CA ASN A 57 4.82 -10.80 -14.36
C ASN A 57 5.28 -11.49 -13.07
N ALA A 58 5.84 -10.75 -12.11
CA ALA A 58 6.18 -11.30 -10.80
C ALA A 58 4.88 -11.56 -10.01
N LYS A 59 4.72 -12.73 -9.40
CA LYS A 59 3.50 -13.12 -8.67
C LYS A 59 3.67 -12.87 -7.18
N VAL A 60 2.62 -12.40 -6.53
CA VAL A 60 2.60 -12.25 -5.06
C VAL A 60 2.72 -13.64 -4.43
N GLN A 61 3.69 -13.79 -3.53
CA GLN A 61 3.94 -15.02 -2.78
C GLN A 61 3.43 -14.90 -1.35
N SER A 62 3.74 -13.78 -0.70
CA SER A 62 3.30 -13.48 0.66
C SER A 62 3.25 -11.97 0.89
N VAL A 63 2.58 -11.61 1.98
CA VAL A 63 2.44 -10.25 2.46
C VAL A 63 2.68 -10.25 3.96
N GLU A 64 3.38 -9.24 4.46
CA GLU A 64 3.82 -9.16 5.86
C GLU A 64 3.71 -7.72 6.36
N VAL A 65 3.10 -7.51 7.53
CA VAL A 65 3.11 -6.19 8.19
C VAL A 65 4.46 -6.03 8.88
N GLU A 66 5.06 -4.85 8.74
CA GLU A 66 6.28 -4.49 9.49
C GLU A 66 6.02 -4.61 11.01
N ASP A 67 6.92 -5.24 11.74
CA ASP A 67 6.65 -5.83 13.05
C ASP A 67 6.77 -4.84 14.22
N GLU A 68 7.70 -3.90 14.16
CA GLU A 68 8.01 -2.98 15.26
C GLU A 68 6.95 -1.88 15.39
N LEU A 69 6.68 -1.15 14.30
CA LEU A 69 5.77 -0.01 14.32
C LEU A 69 4.46 -0.26 13.58
N ARG A 70 4.37 -1.35 12.81
CA ARG A 70 3.28 -1.59 11.84
C ARG A 70 3.06 -0.37 10.94
N SER A 71 4.17 0.28 10.59
CA SER A 71 4.23 1.52 9.83
C SER A 71 4.20 1.30 8.32
N GLY A 72 4.17 0.04 7.90
CA GLY A 72 4.11 -0.37 6.51
C GLY A 72 3.91 -1.88 6.41
N PHE A 73 4.01 -2.38 5.18
CA PHE A 73 4.00 -3.81 4.90
C PHE A 73 4.90 -4.13 3.71
N PHE A 74 5.30 -5.39 3.63
CA PHE A 74 6.09 -5.96 2.55
C PHE A 74 5.20 -6.84 1.66
N VAL A 75 5.45 -6.78 0.36
CA VAL A 75 4.92 -7.75 -0.61
C VAL A 75 6.10 -8.51 -1.19
N HIS A 76 6.15 -9.81 -0.92
CA HIS A 76 7.19 -10.69 -1.46
C HIS A 76 6.69 -11.35 -2.73
N TYR A 77 7.54 -11.37 -3.74
CA TYR A 77 7.24 -11.92 -5.05
C TYR A 77 8.06 -13.17 -5.36
N ASP A 78 7.52 -14.05 -6.20
CA ASP A 78 8.11 -15.32 -6.64
C ASP A 78 9.52 -15.21 -7.27
N LYS A 79 9.91 -14.03 -7.74
CA LYS A 79 11.23 -13.74 -8.35
C LYS A 79 12.23 -13.09 -7.39
N GLY A 80 11.97 -13.15 -6.08
CA GLY A 80 12.82 -12.56 -5.05
C GLY A 80 12.73 -11.03 -4.96
N GLN A 81 11.86 -10.39 -5.75
CA GLN A 81 11.57 -8.97 -5.58
C GLN A 81 10.73 -8.76 -4.32
N THR A 82 10.96 -7.66 -3.61
CA THR A 82 10.14 -7.22 -2.49
C THR A 82 9.71 -5.79 -2.72
N ALA A 83 8.42 -5.51 -2.55
CA ALA A 83 7.92 -4.14 -2.49
C ALA A 83 7.73 -3.74 -1.03
N GLU A 84 8.21 -2.55 -0.67
CA GLU A 84 7.93 -1.93 0.62
C GLU A 84 6.82 -0.88 0.42
N VAL A 85 5.81 -0.94 1.27
CA VAL A 85 4.65 -0.05 1.19
C VAL A 85 4.45 0.63 2.53
N SER A 86 4.75 1.93 2.59
CA SER A 86 4.62 2.71 3.81
C SER A 86 3.17 3.12 4.10
N TRP A 87 2.89 3.37 5.37
CA TRP A 87 1.64 3.99 5.84
C TRP A 87 1.30 5.25 5.04
N SER A 88 2.30 6.12 4.77
CA SER A 88 2.08 7.38 4.05
C SER A 88 1.71 7.17 2.58
N PHE A 89 2.25 6.14 1.93
CA PHE A 89 1.84 5.76 0.57
C PHE A 89 0.35 5.44 0.51
N ILE A 90 -0.17 4.76 1.53
CA ILE A 90 -1.57 4.32 1.62
C ILE A 90 -2.47 5.47 2.06
N ARG A 91 -2.00 6.33 2.97
CA ARG A 91 -2.84 7.32 3.66
C ARG A 91 -2.78 8.72 3.08
N GLU A 92 -1.77 9.00 2.27
CA GLU A 92 -1.55 10.33 1.71
C GLU A 92 -1.53 10.32 0.18
N ARG A 93 -1.99 11.43 -0.39
CA ARG A 93 -1.84 11.72 -1.81
C ARG A 93 -0.43 12.24 -2.07
N PRO A 94 0.16 11.97 -3.24
CA PRO A 94 1.42 12.58 -3.61
C PRO A 94 1.29 14.12 -3.61
N PRO A 95 2.40 14.84 -3.35
CA PRO A 95 2.41 16.30 -3.38
C PRO A 95 2.01 16.82 -4.77
N ARG A 96 1.17 17.86 -4.80
CA ARG A 96 0.60 18.42 -6.05
C ARG A 96 1.65 18.92 -7.07
N ASN A 97 2.86 19.25 -6.62
CA ASN A 97 3.93 19.79 -7.47
C ASN A 97 5.11 18.83 -7.61
N GLY A 98 4.90 17.52 -7.42
CA GLY A 98 5.95 16.52 -7.51
C GLY A 98 6.37 16.21 -8.95
N SER A 99 6.98 17.16 -9.66
CA SER A 99 8.01 16.80 -10.63
C SER A 99 9.22 16.34 -9.82
N ARG A 100 9.49 15.03 -9.82
CA ARG A 100 10.87 14.55 -9.65
C ARG A 100 11.60 14.75 -10.97
#